data_AF-A0AAV6EDE7-F1
#
_entry.id   AF-A0AAV6EDE7-F1
#
_cell.length_a   1.000
_cell.length_b   1.000
_cell.length_c   1.000
_cell.angle_alpha   90.00
_cell.angle_beta   90.00
_cell.angle_gamma   90.00
#
_symmetry.space_group_name_H-M   'P 1'
#
loop_
_entity.id
_entity.type
_entity.pdbx_description
1 polymer ?
#
loop_
_entity_poly.entity_id
_entity_poly.type
_entity_poly.pdbx_seq_one_letter_code
_entity_poly.pdbx_strand_id
1 'polypeptide(L)'
;MILDNLILNPYALLPKSKTLILSKQYPSYDDLYKYGFLHSRVRSYKDSNFLVDIFRINNQFNEPFREFQGIDVASGDSTLLENTLNMGYYDKVLVHMIDSNMWKILEKFIDKIKVIVWIHGAEIQVWQRRAYEFERLNPDEIDRQKRLSANRVFKIKVKNFYTFF
;
A
#
# COMPACT_ATOMS: atom_id res chain seq x y z
N MET A 1 -5.59 27.38 30.56
CA MET A 1 -5.37 25.98 30.17
C MET A 1 -5.26 25.96 28.65
N ILE A 2 -4.03 25.94 28.13
CA ILE A 2 -3.80 25.85 26.69
C ILE A 2 -3.87 24.35 26.39
N LEU A 3 -4.89 23.93 25.64
CA LEU A 3 -4.86 22.63 24.99
C LEU A 3 -3.84 22.78 23.86
N ASP A 4 -2.61 22.39 24.13
CA ASP A 4 -1.63 22.12 23.08
C ASP A 4 -2.31 21.21 22.04
N ASN A 5 -2.06 21.45 20.76
CA ASN A 5 -2.61 20.67 19.64
C ASN A 5 -2.20 19.19 19.77
N LEU A 6 -2.91 18.44 20.60
CA LEU A 6 -2.82 16.99 20.69
C LEU A 6 -3.42 16.45 19.39
N ILE A 7 -2.55 16.07 18.47
CA ILE A 7 -2.95 15.23 17.34
C ILE A 7 -3.35 13.88 17.94
N LEU A 8 -4.65 13.73 18.23
CA LEU A 8 -5.24 12.49 18.69
C LEU A 8 -5.24 11.51 17.51
N ASN A 9 -4.27 10.62 17.51
CA ASN A 9 -4.26 9.51 16.56
C ASN A 9 -5.29 8.45 17.00
N PRO A 10 -6.12 7.94 16.09
CA PRO A 10 -7.03 6.85 16.40
C PRO A 10 -6.23 5.59 16.78
N TYR A 11 -6.80 4.74 17.63
CA TYR A 11 -6.20 3.44 17.93
C TYR A 11 -6.29 2.48 16.74
N ALA A 12 -7.43 2.48 16.05
CA ALA A 12 -7.74 1.67 14.87
C ALA A 12 -8.76 2.40 13.99
N LEU A 13 -8.85 2.02 12.71
CA LEU A 13 -9.89 2.52 11.81
C LEU A 13 -11.24 1.83 12.07
N LEU A 14 -12.32 2.58 11.91
CA LEU A 14 -13.66 2.02 11.78
C LEU A 14 -13.91 1.70 10.30
N PRO A 15 -14.06 0.42 9.93
CA PRO A 15 -14.20 0.02 8.53
C PRO A 15 -15.58 0.34 7.97
N LYS A 16 -15.63 0.69 6.68
CA LYS A 16 -16.86 0.75 5.87
C LYS A 16 -17.01 -0.50 5.01
N SER A 17 -15.98 -1.34 4.93
CA SER A 17 -15.95 -2.56 4.13
C SER A 17 -15.22 -3.71 4.84
N LYS A 18 -15.44 -4.93 4.34
CA LYS A 18 -14.64 -6.12 4.66
C LYS A 18 -13.31 -6.18 3.90
N THR A 19 -13.06 -5.25 2.99
CA THR A 19 -11.86 -5.19 2.15
C THR A 19 -11.09 -3.89 2.38
N LEU A 20 -9.81 -4.02 2.74
CA LEU A 20 -8.86 -2.91 2.85
C LEU A 20 -7.92 -2.90 1.65
N ILE A 21 -7.69 -1.73 1.06
CA ILE A 21 -6.58 -1.50 0.13
C ILE A 21 -5.44 -0.84 0.91
N LEU A 22 -4.28 -1.50 0.93
CA LEU A 22 -3.05 -0.98 1.51
C LEU A 22 -2.16 -0.43 0.41
N SER A 23 -1.76 0.84 0.52
CA SER A 23 -0.86 1.51 -0.43
C SER A 23 0.14 2.40 0.28
N LYS A 24 1.26 2.70 -0.37
CA LYS A 24 2.23 3.71 0.10
C LYS A 24 1.73 5.14 -0.10
N GLN A 25 0.85 5.33 -1.08
CA GLN A 25 0.35 6.64 -1.46
C GLN A 25 -1.00 6.52 -2.17
N TYR A 26 -1.74 7.62 -2.16
CA TYR A 26 -2.99 7.80 -2.90
C TYR A 26 -3.07 9.25 -3.41
N PRO A 27 -3.48 9.51 -4.67
CA PRO A 27 -3.48 10.86 -5.23
C PRO A 27 -4.30 11.82 -4.38
N SER A 28 -3.88 13.08 -4.30
CA SER A 28 -4.55 14.20 -3.62
C SER A 28 -4.75 15.37 -4.58
N TYR A 29 -5.53 16.37 -4.19
CA TYR A 29 -5.72 17.57 -5.03
C TYR A 29 -4.42 18.36 -5.25
N ASP A 30 -3.46 18.29 -4.30
CA ASP A 30 -2.13 18.90 -4.43
C ASP A 30 -1.09 17.98 -5.13
N ASP A 31 -1.37 16.69 -5.29
CA ASP A 31 -0.49 15.69 -5.94
C ASP A 31 -1.31 14.70 -6.78
N LEU A 32 -1.84 15.19 -7.90
CA LEU A 32 -2.78 14.47 -8.78
C LEU A 32 -2.16 13.30 -9.55
N TYR A 33 -0.86 13.35 -9.83
CA TYR A 33 -0.22 12.49 -10.83
C TYR A 33 0.28 11.14 -10.28
N LYS A 34 0.35 10.97 -8.96
CA LYS A 34 0.84 9.73 -8.35
C LYS A 34 -0.31 8.75 -8.09
N TYR A 35 -0.11 7.47 -8.45
CA TYR A 35 -1.04 6.37 -8.16
C TYR A 35 -2.43 6.51 -8.84
N GLY A 36 -2.50 7.18 -10.00
CA GLY A 36 -3.75 7.33 -10.78
C GLY A 36 -4.40 6.00 -11.18
N PHE A 37 -3.62 4.97 -11.50
CA PHE A 37 -4.15 3.62 -11.80
C PHE A 37 -4.85 2.99 -10.60
N LEU A 38 -4.30 3.16 -9.39
CA LEU A 38 -4.94 2.72 -8.15
C LEU A 38 -6.27 3.43 -7.96
N HIS A 39 -6.30 4.75 -8.16
CA HIS A 39 -7.52 5.54 -8.03
C HIS A 39 -8.59 5.13 -9.05
N SER A 40 -8.25 4.96 -10.31
CA SER A 40 -9.19 4.49 -11.35
C SER A 40 -9.77 3.12 -11.02
N ARG A 41 -8.97 2.20 -10.48
CA ARG A 41 -9.46 0.89 -10.01
C ARG A 41 -10.43 1.03 -8.84
N VAL A 42 -10.11 1.87 -7.85
CA VAL A 42 -10.98 2.11 -6.69
C VAL A 42 -12.31 2.75 -7.11
N ARG A 43 -12.30 3.68 -8.06
CA ARG A 43 -13.53 4.24 -8.64
C ARG A 43 -14.36 3.15 -9.31
N SER A 44 -13.75 2.32 -10.15
CA SER A 44 -14.46 1.20 -10.80
C SER A 44 -15.07 0.21 -9.80
N TYR A 45 -14.40 -0.05 -8.68
CA TYR A 45 -14.98 -0.82 -7.58
C TYR A 45 -16.22 -0.14 -6.99
N LYS A 46 -16.12 1.15 -6.66
CA LYS A 46 -17.25 1.94 -6.15
C LYS A 46 -18.43 1.97 -7.13
N ASP A 47 -18.17 2.19 -8.42
CA ASP A 47 -19.19 2.21 -9.48
C ASP A 47 -19.87 0.84 -9.65
N SER A 48 -19.18 -0.24 -9.29
CA SER A 48 -19.71 -1.61 -9.26
C SER A 48 -20.31 -1.99 -7.89
N ASN A 49 -20.53 -1.02 -7.00
CA ASN A 49 -21.02 -1.21 -5.62
C ASN A 49 -20.14 -2.12 -4.75
N PHE A 50 -18.86 -2.25 -5.09
CA PHE A 50 -17.85 -2.95 -4.29
C PHE A 50 -17.10 -1.93 -3.44
N LEU A 51 -17.51 -1.76 -2.19
CA LEU A 51 -16.87 -0.83 -1.26
C LEU A 51 -15.52 -1.37 -0.77
N VAL A 52 -14.55 -0.47 -0.64
CA VAL A 52 -13.21 -0.75 -0.09
C VAL A 52 -12.78 0.41 0.79
N ASP A 53 -12.09 0.10 1.89
CA ASP A 53 -11.41 1.12 2.70
C ASP A 53 -10.00 1.32 2.15
N ILE A 54 -9.51 2.58 2.14
CA ILE A 54 -8.14 2.89 1.70
C ILE A 54 -7.27 3.22 2.91
N PHE A 55 -6.18 2.48 3.08
CA PHE A 55 -5.13 2.76 4.04
C PHE A 55 -3.84 3.14 3.31
N ARG A 56 -3.43 4.39 3.46
CA ARG A 56 -2.12 4.88 3.06
C ARG A 56 -1.15 4.71 4.22
N ILE A 57 -0.19 3.79 4.09
CA ILE A 57 0.86 3.68 5.09
C ILE A 57 1.86 4.83 4.93
N ASN A 58 2.00 5.64 5.97
CA ASN A 58 2.90 6.78 6.01
C ASN A 58 3.35 7.01 7.46
N ASN A 59 4.63 7.33 7.65
CA ASN A 59 5.18 7.65 8.98
C ASN A 59 4.90 9.10 9.41
N GLN A 60 4.29 9.91 8.54
CA GLN A 60 3.90 11.29 8.83
C GLN A 60 2.40 11.37 9.15
N PHE A 61 2.06 11.98 10.27
CA PHE A 61 0.71 12.04 10.84
C PHE A 61 -0.03 13.36 10.54
N ASN A 62 0.44 14.12 9.55
CA ASN A 62 -0.09 15.46 9.32
C ASN A 62 -1.53 15.46 8.80
N GLU A 63 -1.95 14.36 8.15
CA GLU A 63 -3.29 14.20 7.55
C GLU A 63 -3.80 12.76 7.72
N PRO A 64 -4.35 12.42 8.91
CA PRO A 64 -4.80 11.05 9.19
C PRO A 64 -6.02 10.65 8.35
N PHE A 65 -6.83 11.63 7.93
CA PHE A 65 -8.01 11.41 7.10
C PHE A 65 -8.12 12.51 6.05
N ARG A 66 -8.43 12.11 4.82
CA ARG A 66 -8.72 13.03 3.72
C ARG A 66 -9.60 12.35 2.70
N GLU A 67 -10.11 13.15 1.78
CA GLU A 67 -10.98 12.75 0.69
C GLU A 67 -10.27 12.99 -0.66
N PHE A 68 -10.56 12.18 -1.68
CA PHE A 68 -10.22 12.46 -3.07
C PHE A 68 -11.21 11.84 -4.06
N GLN A 69 -11.93 12.69 -4.82
CA GLN A 69 -12.93 12.32 -5.82
C GLN A 69 -13.99 11.29 -5.33
N GLY A 70 -14.58 11.56 -4.18
CA GLY A 70 -15.55 10.75 -3.45
C GLY A 70 -14.98 9.52 -2.75
N ILE A 71 -13.66 9.42 -2.56
CA ILE A 71 -13.00 8.30 -1.88
C ILE A 71 -12.33 8.78 -0.59
N ASP A 72 -12.71 8.18 0.53
CA ASP A 72 -12.06 8.43 1.82
C ASP A 72 -10.72 7.68 1.90
N VAL A 73 -9.70 8.37 2.37
CA VAL A 73 -8.33 7.86 2.51
C VAL A 73 -7.91 8.09 3.96
N ALA A 74 -7.69 6.98 4.67
CA ALA A 74 -7.03 7.01 5.96
C ALA A 74 -5.51 6.89 5.78
N SER A 75 -4.75 7.65 6.55
CA SER A 75 -3.29 7.56 6.59
C SER A 75 -2.83 7.24 8.00
N GLY A 76 -1.80 6.40 8.11
CA GLY A 76 -1.15 6.16 9.40
C GLY A 76 0.04 5.23 9.30
N ASP A 77 0.64 4.99 10.45
CA ASP A 77 1.84 4.19 10.56
C ASP A 77 1.54 2.68 10.64
N SER A 78 2.61 1.91 10.81
CA SER A 78 2.55 0.47 11.02
C SER A 78 1.72 0.06 12.24
N THR A 79 1.77 0.86 13.31
CA THR A 79 1.04 0.60 14.57
C THR A 79 -0.46 0.69 14.34
N LEU A 80 -0.91 1.77 13.70
CA LEU A 80 -2.31 1.96 13.37
C LEU A 80 -2.81 0.86 12.43
N LEU A 81 -2.02 0.49 11.41
CA LEU A 81 -2.38 -0.61 10.51
C LEU A 81 -2.53 -1.93 11.27
N GLU A 82 -1.57 -2.28 12.13
CA GLU A 82 -1.60 -3.52 12.91
C GLU A 82 -2.82 -3.57 13.84
N ASN A 83 -3.08 -2.50 14.59
CA ASN A 83 -4.27 -2.40 15.46
C ASN A 83 -5.57 -2.52 14.64
N THR A 84 -5.63 -1.87 13.48
CA THR A 84 -6.77 -1.92 12.56
C THR A 84 -7.06 -3.34 12.07
N LEU A 85 -6.02 -4.11 11.73
CA LEU A 85 -6.17 -5.51 11.33
C LEU A 85 -6.53 -6.42 12.52
N ASN A 86 -5.99 -6.13 13.71
CA ASN A 86 -6.30 -6.88 14.95
C ASN A 86 -7.77 -6.77 15.38
N MET A 87 -8.49 -5.71 14.98
CA MET A 87 -9.92 -5.61 15.23
C MET A 87 -10.74 -6.72 14.55
N GLY A 88 -10.17 -7.43 13.57
CA GLY A 88 -10.81 -8.60 12.95
C GLY A 88 -11.98 -8.28 12.02
N TYR A 89 -12.14 -7.01 11.62
CA TYR A 89 -13.22 -6.61 10.72
C TYR A 89 -12.95 -6.91 9.24
N TYR A 90 -11.69 -6.93 8.81
CA TYR A 90 -11.30 -7.15 7.42
C TYR A 90 -11.04 -8.62 7.12
N ASP A 91 -11.69 -9.12 6.08
CA ASP A 91 -11.50 -10.50 5.59
C ASP A 91 -10.47 -10.54 4.45
N LYS A 92 -10.19 -9.38 3.84
CA LYS A 92 -9.33 -9.24 2.66
C LYS A 92 -8.49 -7.96 2.71
N VAL A 93 -7.21 -8.08 2.38
CA VAL A 93 -6.30 -6.95 2.15
C VAL A 93 -5.74 -7.02 0.74
N LEU A 94 -5.91 -5.93 -0.01
CA LEU A 94 -5.40 -5.73 -1.36
C LEU A 94 -4.19 -4.79 -1.28
N VAL A 95 -2.99 -5.28 -1.59
CA VAL A 95 -1.75 -4.52 -1.40
C VAL A 95 -1.25 -3.98 -2.73
N HIS A 96 -1.24 -2.67 -2.90
CA HIS A 96 -0.63 -2.02 -4.05
C HIS A 96 0.87 -1.79 -3.79
N MET A 97 1.72 -2.63 -4.40
CA MET A 97 3.18 -2.64 -4.25
C MET A 97 3.65 -2.91 -2.81
N ILE A 98 3.74 -4.19 -2.45
CA ILE A 98 4.21 -4.62 -1.12
C ILE A 98 5.68 -4.27 -0.88
N ASP A 99 6.02 -3.98 0.38
CA ASP A 99 7.40 -3.92 0.86
C ASP A 99 7.59 -4.68 2.19
N SER A 100 8.83 -4.65 2.71
CA SER A 100 9.19 -5.36 3.93
C SER A 100 8.51 -4.83 5.19
N ASN A 101 8.16 -3.54 5.25
CA ASN A 101 7.46 -2.97 6.40
C ASN A 101 6.00 -3.41 6.41
N MET A 102 5.34 -3.35 5.25
CA MET A 102 3.99 -3.90 5.08
C MET A 102 3.97 -5.40 5.40
N TRP A 103 4.93 -6.18 4.86
CA TRP A 103 4.97 -7.63 5.07
C TRP A 103 5.13 -8.01 6.54
N LYS A 104 6.01 -7.33 7.31
CA LYS A 104 6.18 -7.57 8.76
C LYS A 104 4.86 -7.49 9.54
N ILE A 105 3.92 -6.67 9.07
CA ILE A 105 2.59 -6.55 9.68
C ILE A 105 1.68 -7.65 9.13
N LEU A 106 1.57 -7.74 7.80
CA LEU A 106 0.65 -8.65 7.13
C LEU A 106 0.93 -10.12 7.44
N GLU A 107 2.19 -10.52 7.63
CA GLU A 107 2.57 -11.91 7.92
C GLU A 107 1.95 -12.45 9.23
N LYS A 108 1.59 -11.55 10.16
CA LYS A 108 0.89 -11.90 11.41
C LYS A 108 -0.57 -12.31 11.20
N PHE A 109 -1.13 -12.00 10.03
CA PHE A 109 -2.56 -12.13 9.73
C PHE A 109 -2.88 -13.06 8.56
N ILE A 110 -1.88 -13.61 7.86
CA ILE A 110 -2.09 -14.40 6.62
C ILE A 110 -2.95 -15.66 6.80
N ASP A 111 -3.04 -16.19 8.02
CA ASP A 111 -3.90 -17.34 8.34
C ASP A 111 -5.36 -16.96 8.55
N LYS A 112 -5.66 -15.66 8.71
CA LYS A 112 -6.99 -15.12 9.02
C LYS A 112 -7.54 -14.24 7.90
N ILE A 113 -6.66 -13.53 7.19
CA ILE A 113 -7.01 -12.49 6.21
C ILE A 113 -6.45 -12.89 4.84
N LYS A 114 -7.29 -12.82 3.81
CA LYS A 114 -6.83 -13.04 2.43
C LYS A 114 -6.02 -11.83 1.94
N VAL A 115 -4.71 -11.99 1.83
CA VAL A 115 -3.82 -10.97 1.27
C VAL A 115 -3.62 -11.21 -0.23
N ILE A 116 -3.93 -10.20 -1.05
CA ILE A 116 -3.72 -10.21 -2.51
C ILE A 116 -2.81 -9.04 -2.85
N VAL A 117 -1.70 -9.30 -3.55
CA VAL A 117 -0.73 -8.27 -3.89
C VAL A 117 -0.83 -7.92 -5.38
N TRP A 118 -0.93 -6.62 -5.67
CA TRP A 118 -0.84 -6.04 -7.00
C TRP A 118 0.56 -5.49 -7.21
N ILE A 119 1.23 -5.99 -8.24
CA ILE A 119 2.58 -5.60 -8.62
C ILE A 119 2.56 -5.32 -10.13
N HIS A 120 3.23 -4.25 -10.55
CA HIS A 120 3.40 -3.97 -11.97
C HIS A 120 4.54 -4.82 -12.55
N GLY A 121 4.49 -5.08 -13.86
CA GLY A 121 5.39 -6.06 -14.49
C GLY A 121 6.88 -5.73 -14.36
N ALA A 122 7.22 -4.44 -14.26
CA ALA A 122 8.58 -3.95 -14.10
C ALA A 122 9.22 -4.39 -12.77
N GLU A 123 8.42 -4.53 -11.71
CA GLU A 123 8.89 -4.77 -10.35
C GLU A 123 9.09 -6.26 -10.02
N ILE A 124 8.54 -7.16 -10.86
CA ILE A 124 8.69 -8.61 -10.75
C ILE A 124 9.98 -9.08 -11.46
N GLN A 125 10.45 -8.34 -12.45
CA GLN A 125 11.59 -8.71 -13.28
C GLN A 125 12.89 -8.62 -12.48
N VAL A 126 13.68 -9.69 -12.47
CA VAL A 126 15.07 -9.65 -11.99
C VAL A 126 15.87 -8.67 -12.85
N TRP A 127 16.88 -8.01 -12.25
CA TRP A 127 17.63 -6.94 -12.91
C TRP A 127 18.21 -7.36 -14.28
N GLN A 128 18.53 -8.64 -14.47
CA GLN A 128 19.04 -9.18 -15.73
C GLN A 128 18.07 -8.94 -16.90
N ARG A 129 16.76 -9.03 -16.65
CA ARG A 129 15.73 -8.80 -17.67
C ARG A 129 15.44 -7.31 -17.91
N ARG A 130 16.06 -6.43 -17.13
CA ARG A 130 15.99 -4.96 -17.26
C ARG A 130 17.35 -4.34 -17.61
N ALA A 131 18.32 -5.16 -18.02
CA ALA A 131 19.68 -4.69 -18.33
C ALA A 131 19.72 -3.63 -19.44
N TYR A 132 18.71 -3.60 -20.32
CA TYR A 132 18.54 -2.54 -21.33
C TYR A 132 18.38 -1.14 -20.72
N GLU A 133 17.94 -1.01 -19.46
CA GLU A 133 17.85 0.28 -18.77
C GLU A 133 19.23 0.82 -18.37
N PHE A 134 20.25 -0.04 -18.27
CA PHE A 134 21.58 0.33 -17.79
C PHE A 134 22.35 1.23 -18.74
N GLU A 135 22.02 1.22 -20.03
CA GLU A 135 22.62 2.11 -21.02
C GLU A 135 22.40 3.60 -20.69
N ARG A 136 21.39 3.91 -19.88
CA ARG A 136 21.00 5.27 -19.50
C ARG A 136 21.38 5.64 -18.07
N LEU A 137 22.09 4.76 -17.37
CA LEU A 137 22.38 4.89 -15.94
C LEU A 137 23.89 4.93 -15.69
N ASN A 138 24.31 5.64 -14.65
CA ASN A 138 25.69 5.59 -14.17
C ASN A 138 25.95 4.31 -13.34
N PRO A 139 27.22 3.97 -13.05
CA PRO A 139 27.56 2.75 -12.31
C PRO A 139 26.89 2.63 -10.92
N ASP A 140 26.75 3.73 -10.19
CA ASP A 140 26.12 3.75 -8.87
C ASP A 140 24.62 3.48 -8.94
N GLU A 141 23.94 4.02 -9.96
CA GLU A 141 22.54 3.77 -10.24
C GLU A 141 22.29 2.31 -10.63
N ILE A 142 23.19 1.72 -11.43
CA ILE A 142 23.14 0.29 -11.79
C ILE A 142 23.31 -0.58 -10.55
N ASP A 143 24.28 -0.29 -9.69
CA ASP A 143 24.49 -1.02 -8.44
C ASP A 143 23.28 -0.91 -7.51
N ARG A 144 22.72 0.30 -7.38
CA ARG A 144 21.50 0.53 -6.62
C ARG A 144 20.33 -0.31 -7.16
N GLN A 145 20.13 -0.36 -8.48
CA GLN A 145 19.07 -1.18 -9.10
C GLN A 145 19.27 -2.68 -8.82
N LYS A 146 20.52 -3.18 -8.93
CA LYS A 146 20.86 -4.57 -8.60
C LYS A 146 20.56 -4.90 -7.13
N ARG A 147 20.95 -4.04 -6.19
CA ARG A 147 20.64 -4.18 -4.76
C ARG A 147 19.13 -4.18 -4.50
N LEU A 148 18.39 -3.24 -5.11
CA LEU A 148 16.94 -3.17 -4.99
C LEU A 148 16.23 -4.39 -5.58
N SER A 149 16.77 -5.00 -6.64
CA SER A 149 16.24 -6.25 -7.20
C SER A 149 16.51 -7.44 -6.27
N ALA A 150 17.72 -7.57 -5.73
CA ALA A 150 18.08 -8.64 -4.79
C ALA A 150 17.20 -8.63 -3.52
N ASN A 151 16.90 -7.45 -2.98
CA ASN A 151 16.03 -7.31 -1.81
C ASN A 151 14.58 -7.78 -2.02
N ARG A 152 14.12 -7.96 -3.27
CA ARG A 152 12.77 -8.45 -3.59
C ARG A 152 12.66 -9.97 -3.60
N VAL A 153 13.76 -10.67 -3.84
CA VAL A 153 13.80 -12.13 -4.02
C VAL A 153 13.66 -12.88 -2.69
N PHE A 154 14.05 -12.26 -1.57
CA PHE A 154 13.92 -12.83 -0.24
C PHE A 154 12.72 -12.21 0.51
N LYS A 155 11.60 -12.95 0.59
CA LYS A 155 10.67 -13.03 1.76
C LYS A 155 9.21 -13.31 1.42
N ILE A 156 8.79 -13.25 0.16
CA ILE A 156 7.36 -13.34 -0.16
C ILE A 156 6.97 -14.78 -0.49
N LYS A 157 6.74 -15.62 0.53
CA LYS A 157 5.94 -16.85 0.40
C LYS A 157 4.45 -16.48 0.36
N VAL A 158 4.02 -15.69 -0.62
CA VAL A 158 2.59 -15.40 -0.80
C VAL A 158 1.96 -16.52 -1.60
N LYS A 159 0.96 -17.17 -0.99
CA LYS A 159 0.25 -18.32 -1.57
C LYS A 159 -0.58 -17.98 -2.82
N ASN A 160 -0.80 -16.70 -3.14
CA ASN A 160 -1.58 -16.29 -4.32
C ASN A 160 -1.07 -14.95 -4.88
N PHE A 161 -0.19 -14.99 -5.88
CA PHE A 161 0.08 -13.83 -6.71
C PHE A 161 -0.95 -13.77 -7.83
N TYR A 162 -1.64 -12.64 -7.95
CA TYR A 162 -2.44 -12.35 -9.13
C TYR A 162 -1.89 -11.08 -9.78
N THR A 163 -1.29 -11.24 -10.95
CA THR A 163 -0.90 -10.13 -11.81
C THR A 163 -2.14 -9.66 -12.55
N PHE A 164 -2.55 -8.40 -12.33
CA PHE A 164 -3.61 -7.77 -13.11
C PHE A 164 -3.08 -6.46 -13.66
N PHE A 165 -2.83 -6.46 -14.97
CA PHE A 165 -2.56 -5.27 -15.77
C PHE A 165 -3.78 -4.34 -15.76
#